data_AF-A0A0D0AJY8-F1
#
_entry.id   AF-A0A0D0AJY8-F1
#
_cell.length_a   1.000
_cell.length_b   1.000
_cell.length_c   1.000
_cell.angle_alpha   90.00
_cell.angle_beta   90.00
_cell.angle_gamma   90.00
#
_symmetry.space_group_name_H-M   'P 1'
#
loop_
_entity.id
_entity.type
_entity.pdbx_description
1 polymer ?
#
loop_
_entity_poly.entity_id
_entity_poly.type
_entity_poly.pdbx_seq_one_letter_code
_entity_poly.pdbx_strand_id
1 'polypeptide(L)'
;RYAAMVLNSSRNPRQKEVVAEISACILKKHAQGRIPVEYWDQHEQEKRLSDTFEKWSIEGTVWSAGACRVHEEQLKHVRKGCLERPRQDIRTDGSRIEGSHKGWNSLQRVHSSGITMFTALCHDFVLRRNIRVASSHKNKSDFLSSTYGSHHVHLVDGIARLFNSLQHEGKSTSSTHPLPELM
;
A
#
# COMPACT_ATOMS: atom_id res chain seq x y z
N ARG A 1 -2.52 15.20 -6.84
CA ARG A 1 -2.09 16.61 -6.66
C ARG A 1 -2.92 17.56 -7.53
N TYR A 2 -3.02 17.32 -8.85
CA TYR A 2 -3.83 18.14 -9.76
C TYR A 2 -5.32 18.27 -9.41
N ALA A 3 -5.95 17.23 -8.87
CA ALA A 3 -7.38 17.27 -8.50
C ALA A 3 -7.75 18.45 -7.58
N ALA A 4 -6.85 18.82 -6.66
CA ALA A 4 -7.04 19.94 -5.74
C ALA A 4 -6.81 21.31 -6.41
N MET A 5 -6.09 21.33 -7.53
CA MET A 5 -5.77 22.54 -8.30
C MET A 5 -6.82 22.85 -9.36
N VAL A 6 -7.80 21.97 -9.56
CA VAL A 6 -8.95 22.25 -10.41
C VAL A 6 -9.81 23.32 -9.72
N LEU A 7 -10.09 24.43 -10.41
CA LEU A 7 -10.98 25.50 -9.95
C LEU A 7 -12.30 24.91 -9.48
N ASN A 8 -12.79 25.34 -8.33
CA ASN A 8 -14.01 24.81 -7.70
C ASN A 8 -13.98 23.30 -7.35
N SER A 9 -12.82 22.63 -7.51
CA SER A 9 -12.57 21.23 -7.12
C SER A 9 -13.74 20.31 -7.52
N SER A 10 -14.43 19.69 -6.56
CA SER A 10 -15.54 18.76 -6.78
C SER A 10 -16.80 19.37 -7.40
N ARG A 11 -16.95 20.69 -7.39
CA ARG A 11 -18.05 21.39 -8.04
C ARG A 11 -17.79 21.67 -9.53
N ASN A 12 -16.57 21.44 -10.00
CA ASN A 12 -16.24 21.60 -11.41
C ASN A 12 -16.66 20.35 -12.19
N PRO A 13 -17.52 20.47 -13.21
CA PRO A 13 -17.98 19.33 -13.99
C PRO A 13 -16.83 18.59 -14.70
N ARG A 14 -15.73 19.29 -15.02
CA ARG A 14 -14.54 18.74 -15.69
C ARG A 14 -13.56 18.06 -14.75
N GLN A 15 -13.73 18.14 -13.43
CA GLN A 15 -12.72 17.64 -12.49
C GLN A 15 -12.39 16.16 -12.73
N LYS A 16 -13.42 15.31 -12.93
CA LYS A 16 -13.21 13.88 -13.15
C LYS A 16 -12.45 13.59 -14.45
N GLU A 17 -12.77 14.35 -15.50
CA GLU A 17 -12.13 14.25 -16.81
C GLU A 17 -10.65 14.62 -16.72
N VAL A 18 -10.34 15.78 -16.11
CA VAL A 18 -8.97 16.25 -15.90
C VAL A 18 -8.15 15.27 -15.07
N VAL A 19 -8.73 14.74 -13.98
CA VAL A 19 -8.03 13.76 -13.12
C VAL A 19 -7.76 12.44 -13.85
N ALA A 20 -8.70 12.00 -14.69
CA ALA A 20 -8.53 10.81 -15.51
C ALA A 20 -7.43 11.01 -16.57
N GLU A 21 -7.45 12.14 -17.29
CA GLU A 21 -6.43 12.46 -18.30
C GLU A 21 -5.03 12.57 -17.68
N ILE A 22 -4.89 13.29 -16.57
CA ILE A 22 -3.61 13.38 -15.85
C ILE A 22 -3.12 12.00 -15.41
N SER A 23 -4.02 11.11 -15.00
CA SER A 23 -3.65 9.73 -14.65
C SER A 23 -3.17 8.95 -15.88
N ALA A 24 -3.79 9.15 -17.04
CA ALA A 24 -3.42 8.54 -18.32
C ALA A 24 -2.12 9.11 -18.92
N CYS A 25 -1.68 10.29 -18.49
CA CYS A 25 -0.33 10.80 -18.81
C CYS A 25 0.77 9.92 -18.20
N ILE A 26 0.50 9.33 -17.04
CA ILE A 26 1.48 8.50 -16.30
C ILE A 26 1.30 7.02 -16.62
N LEU A 27 0.04 6.56 -16.63
CA LEU A 27 -0.32 5.17 -16.82
C LEU A 27 -0.72 4.91 -18.27
N LYS A 28 -0.02 3.96 -18.90
CA LYS A 28 -0.44 3.41 -20.20
C LYS A 28 -1.67 2.53 -20.04
N LYS A 29 -1.73 1.76 -18.95
CA LYS A 29 -2.85 0.87 -18.64
C LYS A 29 -3.05 0.78 -17.14
N HIS A 30 -4.29 0.96 -16.71
CA HIS A 30 -4.67 0.73 -15.32
C HIS A 30 -4.67 -0.76 -14.99
N ALA A 31 -4.39 -1.09 -13.72
CA ALA A 31 -4.52 -2.45 -13.25
C ALA A 31 -6.00 -2.90 -13.33
N GLN A 32 -6.24 -4.08 -13.91
CA GLN A 32 -7.58 -4.65 -14.04
C GLN A 32 -7.55 -6.14 -13.72
N GLY A 33 -8.14 -6.52 -12.59
CA GLY A 33 -8.13 -7.90 -12.11
C GLY A 33 -6.70 -8.42 -11.90
N ARG A 34 -6.27 -9.36 -12.75
CA ARG A 34 -4.92 -9.94 -12.73
C ARG A 34 -3.93 -9.22 -13.66
N ILE A 35 -4.39 -8.25 -14.45
CA ILE A 35 -3.53 -7.49 -15.36
C ILE A 35 -2.84 -6.40 -14.54
N PRO A 36 -1.49 -6.37 -14.52
CA PRO A 36 -0.75 -5.31 -13.82
C PRO A 36 -0.95 -3.96 -14.48
N VAL A 37 -0.65 -2.91 -13.72
CA VAL A 37 -0.53 -1.56 -14.25
C VAL A 37 0.70 -1.47 -15.17
N GLU A 38 0.54 -0.80 -16.30
CA GLU A 38 1.64 -0.46 -17.21
C GLU A 38 1.84 1.05 -17.20
N TYR A 39 3.10 1.48 -17.10
CA TYR A 39 3.48 2.89 -17.08
C TYR A 39 4.09 3.27 -18.44
N TRP A 40 3.91 4.53 -18.82
CA TRP A 40 4.73 5.14 -19.86
C TRP A 40 6.18 5.28 -19.37
N ASP A 41 7.14 5.32 -20.30
CA ASP A 41 8.52 5.71 -19.98
C ASP A 41 8.60 7.19 -19.58
N GLN A 42 9.73 7.58 -18.98
CA GLN A 42 9.92 8.93 -18.47
C GLN A 42 9.65 10.02 -19.52
N HIS A 43 10.14 9.84 -20.76
CA HIS A 43 10.05 10.88 -21.79
C HIS A 43 8.60 11.09 -22.23
N GLU A 44 7.88 9.98 -22.44
CA GLU A 44 6.49 10.01 -22.83
C GLU A 44 5.59 10.55 -21.70
N GLN A 45 5.90 10.25 -20.44
CA GLN A 45 5.21 10.85 -19.28
C GLN A 45 5.38 12.37 -19.26
N GLU A 46 6.60 12.88 -19.47
CA GLU A 46 6.89 14.32 -19.46
C GLU A 46 6.13 15.05 -20.55
N LYS A 47 6.19 14.52 -21.78
CA LYS A 47 5.50 15.08 -22.94
C LYS A 47 3.99 15.13 -22.70
N ARG A 48 3.38 13.97 -22.37
CA ARG A 48 1.92 13.87 -22.14
C ARG A 48 1.43 14.79 -21.04
N LEU A 49 2.20 14.91 -19.95
CA LEU A 49 1.81 15.74 -18.83
C LEU A 49 1.87 17.23 -19.17
N SER A 50 2.87 17.65 -19.97
CA SER A 50 3.01 19.02 -20.45
C SER A 50 1.89 19.38 -21.44
N ASP A 51 1.67 18.54 -22.44
CA ASP A 51 0.63 18.72 -23.47
C ASP A 51 -0.77 18.80 -22.83
N THR A 52 -1.04 17.93 -21.85
CA THR A 52 -2.32 17.91 -21.14
C THR A 52 -2.50 19.16 -20.27
N PHE A 53 -1.45 19.61 -19.59
CA PHE A 53 -1.51 20.84 -18.80
C PHE A 53 -1.78 22.06 -19.67
N GLU A 54 -1.10 22.17 -20.83
CA GLU A 54 -1.29 23.25 -21.79
C GLU A 54 -2.71 23.23 -22.39
N LYS A 55 -3.20 22.06 -22.83
CA LYS A 55 -4.58 21.88 -23.31
C LYS A 55 -5.60 22.46 -22.33
N TRP A 56 -5.54 22.09 -21.05
CA TRP A 56 -6.47 22.57 -20.03
C TRP A 56 -6.21 24.03 -19.59
N SER A 57 -5.01 24.55 -19.84
CA SER A 57 -4.69 25.97 -19.63
C SER A 57 -5.35 26.84 -20.69
N ILE A 58 -5.38 26.40 -21.95
CA ILE A 58 -6.05 27.09 -23.05
C ILE A 58 -7.56 27.19 -22.81
N GLU A 59 -8.19 26.17 -22.22
CA GLU A 59 -9.62 26.20 -21.88
C GLU A 59 -9.95 27.21 -20.75
N GLY A 60 -8.96 27.61 -19.95
CA GLY A 60 -9.04 28.73 -19.00
C GLY A 60 -9.93 28.54 -17.76
N THR A 61 -10.79 27.51 -17.73
CA THR A 61 -11.78 27.28 -16.65
C THR A 61 -11.40 26.17 -15.68
N VAL A 62 -10.28 25.48 -15.93
CA VAL A 62 -9.88 24.30 -15.17
C VAL A 62 -8.88 24.64 -14.09
N TRP A 63 -7.81 25.39 -14.39
CA TRP A 63 -6.70 25.55 -13.46
C TRP A 63 -6.85 26.74 -12.50
N SER A 64 -6.62 26.48 -11.21
CA SER A 64 -6.49 27.55 -10.21
C SER A 64 -5.11 28.21 -10.26
N ALA A 65 -4.96 29.36 -9.60
CA ALA A 65 -3.69 30.09 -9.53
C ALA A 65 -2.50 29.26 -9.01
N GLY A 66 -2.75 28.21 -8.20
CA GLY A 66 -1.71 27.32 -7.70
C GLY A 66 -1.28 26.21 -8.66
N ALA A 67 -1.96 26.05 -9.80
CA ALA A 67 -1.77 24.91 -10.69
C ALA A 67 -0.38 24.89 -11.34
N CYS A 68 0.16 26.05 -11.74
CA CYS A 68 1.49 26.14 -12.36
C CYS A 68 2.58 25.60 -11.44
N ARG A 69 2.58 26.00 -10.17
CA ARG A 69 3.55 25.51 -9.18
C ARG A 69 3.44 24.00 -8.98
N VAL A 70 2.21 23.48 -8.85
CA VAL A 70 1.99 22.02 -8.72
C VAL A 70 2.43 21.28 -9.97
N HIS A 71 2.23 21.87 -11.15
CA HIS A 71 2.67 21.30 -12.41
C HIS A 71 4.20 21.22 -12.48
N GLU A 72 4.91 22.31 -12.18
CA GLU A 72 6.37 22.34 -12.15
C GLU A 72 6.96 21.33 -11.16
N GLU A 73 6.42 21.26 -9.95
CA GLU A 73 6.84 20.27 -8.95
C GLU A 73 6.64 18.84 -9.45
N GLN A 74 5.49 18.55 -10.06
CA GLN A 74 5.23 17.23 -10.61
C GLN A 74 6.18 16.91 -11.77
N LEU A 75 6.38 17.85 -12.68
CA LEU A 75 7.26 17.69 -13.84
C LEU A 75 8.70 17.42 -13.40
N LYS A 76 9.16 18.07 -12.32
CA LYS A 76 10.46 17.77 -11.69
C LYS A 76 10.57 16.32 -11.21
N HIS A 77 9.49 15.73 -10.70
CA HIS A 77 9.49 14.31 -10.32
C HIS A 77 9.47 13.39 -11.55
N VAL A 78 8.70 13.73 -12.59
CA VAL A 78 8.65 12.95 -13.84
C VAL A 78 10.02 12.96 -14.52
N ARG A 79 10.66 14.12 -14.66
CA ARG A 79 12.03 14.29 -15.20
C ARG A 79 13.13 13.57 -14.44
N LYS A 80 12.86 13.15 -13.21
CA LYS A 80 13.77 12.33 -12.41
C LYS A 80 13.50 10.84 -12.54
N GLY A 81 12.51 10.45 -13.35
CA GLY A 81 12.04 9.07 -13.43
C GLY A 81 11.32 8.59 -12.15
N CYS A 82 10.90 9.50 -11.26
CA CYS A 82 10.29 9.10 -9.98
C CYS A 82 8.95 8.35 -10.14
N LEU A 83 8.29 8.55 -11.29
CA LEU A 83 7.01 7.93 -11.65
C LEU A 83 7.16 6.95 -12.81
N GLU A 84 8.35 6.91 -13.44
CA GLU A 84 8.68 5.85 -14.37
C GLU A 84 8.84 4.55 -13.61
N ARG A 85 8.52 3.46 -14.30
CA ARG A 85 8.74 2.13 -13.78
C ARG A 85 9.76 1.40 -14.65
N PRO A 86 11.02 1.25 -14.19
CA PRO A 86 12.06 0.56 -14.95
C PRO A 86 11.75 -0.91 -15.25
N ARG A 87 10.88 -1.53 -14.44
CA ARG A 87 10.49 -2.94 -14.54
C ARG A 87 8.99 -3.13 -14.41
N GLN A 88 8.37 -3.58 -15.51
CA GLN A 88 6.92 -3.85 -15.57
C GLN A 88 6.55 -5.30 -15.21
N ASP A 89 7.54 -6.20 -15.15
CA ASP A 89 7.38 -7.64 -14.92
C ASP A 89 7.02 -8.00 -13.48
N ILE A 90 7.42 -7.16 -12.51
CA ILE A 90 7.00 -7.31 -11.12
C ILE A 90 5.57 -6.78 -10.99
N ARG A 91 4.70 -7.42 -10.21
CA ARG A 91 3.44 -6.80 -9.78
C ARG A 91 3.70 -5.94 -8.55
N THR A 92 3.74 -4.62 -8.72
CA THR A 92 3.87 -3.70 -7.58
C THR A 92 2.86 -2.58 -7.71
N ASP A 93 2.08 -2.40 -6.65
CA ASP A 93 1.10 -1.33 -6.52
C ASP A 93 1.79 -0.18 -5.77
N GLY A 94 2.06 0.93 -6.46
CA GLY A 94 2.79 2.07 -5.90
C GLY A 94 2.17 2.61 -4.61
N SER A 95 0.84 2.54 -4.46
CA SER A 95 0.16 2.94 -3.23
C SER A 95 0.49 2.03 -2.05
N ARG A 96 0.68 0.72 -2.30
CA ARG A 96 1.06 -0.26 -1.27
C ARG A 96 2.54 -0.13 -0.90
N ILE A 97 3.41 0.26 -1.84
CA ILE A 97 4.82 0.56 -1.56
C ILE A 97 4.91 1.79 -0.65
N GLU A 98 4.20 2.87 -0.99
CA GLU A 98 4.20 4.10 -0.19
C GLU A 98 3.67 3.82 1.24
N GLY A 99 2.59 3.03 1.36
CA GLY A 99 2.07 2.60 2.65
C GLY A 99 3.09 1.78 3.46
N SER A 100 3.84 0.89 2.80
CA SER A 100 4.93 0.13 3.42
C SER A 100 6.04 1.07 3.93
N HIS A 101 6.50 1.99 3.10
CA HIS A 101 7.54 2.98 3.45
C HIS A 101 7.10 3.88 4.62
N LYS A 102 5.83 4.28 4.68
CA LYS A 102 5.28 5.02 5.84
C LYS A 102 5.37 4.21 7.13
N GLY A 103 5.09 2.91 7.07
CA GLY A 103 5.25 1.99 8.20
C GLY A 103 6.70 1.90 8.67
N TRP A 104 7.63 1.64 7.75
CA TRP A 104 9.07 1.60 8.04
C TRP A 104 9.57 2.91 8.69
N ASN A 105 9.20 4.05 8.11
CA ASN A 105 9.56 5.36 8.66
C ASN A 105 8.96 5.60 10.05
N SER A 106 7.76 5.06 10.33
CA SER A 106 7.14 5.16 11.65
C SER A 106 7.91 4.38 12.70
N LEU A 107 8.40 3.17 12.38
CA LEU A 107 9.21 2.37 13.29
C LEU A 107 10.48 3.11 13.71
N GLN A 108 11.16 3.75 12.74
CA GLN A 108 12.38 4.50 12.99
C GLN A 108 12.15 5.78 13.82
N ARG A 109 10.99 6.43 13.68
CA ARG A 109 10.68 7.67 14.43
C ARG A 109 10.23 7.42 15.87
N VAL A 110 9.49 6.33 16.12
CA VAL A 110 8.83 6.11 17.41
C VAL A 110 9.75 5.44 18.43
N HIS A 111 10.75 4.68 17.98
CA HIS A 111 11.63 3.92 18.86
C HIS A 111 13.09 4.31 18.64
N SER A 112 13.65 5.09 19.57
CA SER A 112 15.11 5.23 19.71
C SER A 112 15.66 3.89 20.19
N SER A 113 16.04 3.02 19.27
CA SER A 113 16.39 1.64 19.55
C SER A 113 17.67 1.25 18.85
N GLY A 114 18.47 0.39 19.50
CA GLY A 114 19.66 -0.19 18.89
C GLY A 114 19.31 -1.13 17.74
N ILE A 115 20.29 -1.46 16.90
CA ILE A 115 20.08 -2.25 15.67
C ILE A 115 19.35 -3.57 15.93
N THR A 116 19.61 -4.24 17.05
CA THR A 116 18.94 -5.50 17.44
C THR A 116 17.44 -5.33 17.63
N MET A 117 17.03 -4.27 18.35
CA MET A 117 15.62 -3.98 18.59
C MET A 117 14.94 -3.50 17.31
N PHE A 118 15.63 -2.70 16.49
CA PHE A 118 15.12 -2.32 15.19
C PHE A 118 14.87 -3.56 14.31
N THR A 119 15.81 -4.50 14.24
CA THR A 119 15.63 -5.77 13.53
C THR A 119 14.43 -6.57 14.03
N ALA A 120 14.25 -6.68 15.35
CA ALA A 120 13.08 -7.35 15.92
C ALA A 120 11.76 -6.67 15.51
N LEU A 121 11.69 -5.35 15.59
CA LEU A 121 10.53 -4.55 15.16
C LEU A 121 10.26 -4.69 13.66
N CYS A 122 11.32 -4.78 12.84
CA CYS A 122 11.21 -5.00 11.41
C CYS A 122 10.59 -6.37 11.08
N HIS A 123 11.05 -7.43 11.74
CA HIS A 123 10.47 -8.76 11.60
C HIS A 123 9.01 -8.80 12.01
N ASP A 124 8.69 -8.20 13.16
CA ASP A 124 7.33 -8.11 13.67
C ASP A 124 6.40 -7.34 12.71
N PHE A 125 6.85 -6.20 12.16
CA PHE A 125 6.09 -5.43 11.19
C PHE A 125 5.76 -6.23 9.92
N VAL A 126 6.74 -6.97 9.38
CA VAL A 126 6.55 -7.85 8.22
C VAL A 126 5.59 -8.99 8.56
N LEU A 127 5.76 -9.63 9.72
CA LEU A 127 4.91 -10.72 10.18
C LEU A 127 3.45 -10.29 10.29
N ARG A 128 3.17 -9.16 10.97
CA ARG A 128 1.80 -8.61 11.10
C ARG A 128 1.15 -8.37 9.74
N ARG A 129 1.91 -7.83 8.79
CA ARG A 129 1.42 -7.56 7.45
C ARG A 129 1.14 -8.86 6.69
N ASN A 130 2.04 -9.84 6.79
CA ASN A 130 1.88 -11.14 6.14
C ASN A 130 0.67 -11.90 6.70
N ILE A 131 0.50 -11.94 8.03
CA ILE A 131 -0.69 -12.52 8.66
C ILE A 131 -1.94 -11.84 8.12
N ARG A 132 -2.02 -10.50 8.16
CA ARG A 132 -3.19 -9.76 7.66
C ARG A 132 -3.52 -10.08 6.20
N VAL A 133 -2.52 -10.13 5.32
CA VAL A 133 -2.72 -10.45 3.90
C VAL A 133 -3.16 -11.90 3.75
N ALA A 134 -2.47 -12.84 4.38
CA ALA A 134 -2.75 -14.26 4.23
C ALA A 134 -4.10 -14.65 4.86
N SER A 135 -4.54 -13.97 5.91
CA SER A 135 -5.87 -14.14 6.49
C SER A 135 -7.01 -13.68 5.58
N SER A 136 -6.73 -12.99 4.46
CA SER A 136 -7.73 -12.70 3.42
C SER A 136 -7.87 -13.84 2.38
N HIS A 137 -6.97 -14.83 2.40
CA HIS A 137 -7.07 -15.99 1.52
C HIS A 137 -8.17 -16.96 1.99
N LYS A 138 -8.79 -17.66 1.04
CA LYS A 138 -9.83 -18.66 1.32
C LYS A 138 -9.30 -19.86 2.11
N ASN A 139 -8.08 -20.30 1.80
CA ASN A 139 -7.42 -21.41 2.49
C ASN A 139 -6.40 -20.81 3.47
N LYS A 140 -6.77 -20.76 4.75
CA LYS A 140 -5.91 -20.26 5.83
C LYS A 140 -5.31 -21.46 6.54
N SER A 141 -4.03 -21.39 6.87
CA SER A 141 -3.42 -22.38 7.75
C SER A 141 -3.86 -22.17 9.19
N ASP A 142 -3.75 -23.21 10.01
CA ASP A 142 -4.03 -23.15 11.45
C ASP A 142 -3.20 -22.07 12.14
N PHE A 143 -1.93 -21.91 11.73
CA PHE A 143 -1.09 -20.81 12.18
C PHE A 143 -1.73 -19.44 11.95
N LEU A 144 -2.26 -19.18 10.75
CA LEU A 144 -2.88 -17.91 10.40
C LEU A 144 -4.22 -17.69 11.12
N SER A 145 -4.95 -18.77 11.38
CA SER A 145 -6.20 -18.72 12.15
C SER A 145 -5.92 -18.38 13.62
N SER A 146 -4.92 -19.02 14.22
CA SER A 146 -4.55 -18.81 15.63
C SER A 146 -3.85 -17.49 15.89
N THR A 147 -3.08 -16.97 14.93
CA THR A 147 -2.34 -15.71 15.07
C THR A 147 -3.09 -14.49 14.50
N TYR A 148 -4.33 -14.64 14.04
CA TYR A 148 -5.06 -13.52 13.46
C TYR A 148 -5.25 -12.37 14.47
N GLY A 149 -4.74 -11.18 14.13
CA GLY A 149 -4.82 -10.00 14.99
C GLY A 149 -3.81 -9.97 16.15
N SER A 150 -3.05 -11.05 16.36
CA SER A 150 -1.98 -11.11 17.35
C SER A 150 -0.61 -11.23 16.66
N HIS A 151 0.35 -10.47 17.16
CA HIS A 151 1.73 -10.50 16.65
C HIS A 151 2.68 -11.22 17.61
N HIS A 152 2.19 -11.55 18.81
CA HIS A 152 2.95 -12.27 19.83
C HIS A 152 2.80 -13.79 19.61
N VAL A 153 3.48 -14.33 18.59
CA VAL A 153 3.36 -15.76 18.23
C VAL A 153 3.65 -16.69 19.41
N HIS A 154 4.69 -16.39 20.21
CA HIS A 154 5.01 -17.17 21.40
C HIS A 154 3.92 -17.13 22.48
N LEU A 155 3.21 -16.00 22.61
CA LEU A 155 2.09 -15.90 23.54
C LEU A 155 0.90 -16.74 23.05
N VAL A 156 0.61 -16.69 21.75
CA VAL A 156 -0.43 -17.52 21.14
C VAL A 156 -0.12 -19.01 21.32
N ASP A 157 1.12 -19.42 21.06
CA ASP A 157 1.59 -20.80 21.27
C ASP A 157 1.50 -21.21 22.74
N GLY A 158 1.97 -20.36 23.66
CA GLY A 158 1.91 -20.64 25.10
C GLY A 158 0.48 -20.79 25.61
N ILE A 159 -0.46 -19.97 25.12
CA ILE A 159 -1.89 -20.11 25.42
C ILE A 159 -2.43 -21.44 24.88
N ALA A 160 -2.08 -21.81 23.65
CA ALA A 160 -2.51 -23.07 23.05
C ALA A 160 -2.02 -24.29 23.85
N ARG A 161 -0.74 -24.32 24.23
CA ARG A 161 -0.16 -25.38 25.06
C ARG A 161 -0.82 -25.48 26.43
N LEU A 162 -1.01 -24.35 27.10
CA LEU A 162 -1.66 -24.30 28.41
C LEU A 162 -3.12 -24.80 28.32
N PHE A 163 -3.83 -24.39 27.27
CA PHE A 163 -5.19 -24.86 27.03
C PHE A 163 -5.23 -26.38 26.80
N ASN A 164 -4.34 -26.90 25.95
CA ASN A 164 -4.24 -28.33 25.66
C ASN A 164 -3.86 -29.14 26.91
N SER A 165 -2.92 -28.67 27.75
CA SER A 165 -2.53 -29.35 28.98
C SER A 165 -3.67 -29.43 29.98
N LEU A 166 -4.43 -28.35 30.15
CA LEU A 166 -5.61 -28.33 31.03
C LEU A 166 -6.71 -29.29 30.56
N GLN A 167 -6.89 -29.46 29.25
CA GLN A 167 -7.80 -30.47 28.70
C GLN A 167 -7.33 -31.92 28.94
N HIS A 168 -6.02 -32.17 29.01
CA HIS A 168 -5.49 -33.49 29.33
C HIS A 168 -5.62 -33.84 30.82
N GLU A 169 -5.44 -32.86 31.70
CA GLU A 169 -5.51 -33.05 33.16
C GLU A 169 -6.95 -33.14 33.69
N GLY A 170 -7.83 -32.28 33.20
CA GLY A 170 -9.26 -32.40 33.45
C GLY A 170 -9.82 -33.46 32.51
N LYS A 171 -10.16 -34.66 33.01
CA LYS A 171 -10.86 -35.74 32.27
C LYS A 171 -12.24 -35.30 31.74
N SER A 172 -12.28 -34.26 30.93
CA SER A 172 -13.48 -33.59 30.45
C SER A 172 -13.85 -34.19 29.10
N THR A 173 -15.03 -34.78 29.05
CA THR A 173 -15.75 -35.25 27.88
C THR A 173 -16.25 -34.09 26.99
N SER A 174 -15.65 -32.91 27.06
CA SER A 174 -16.04 -31.75 26.27
C SER A 174 -15.57 -31.91 24.83
N SER A 175 -16.50 -31.74 23.89
CA SER A 175 -16.31 -31.83 22.43
C SER A 175 -15.42 -30.72 21.82
N THR A 176 -14.55 -30.11 22.62
CA THR A 176 -13.68 -28.99 22.21
C THR A 176 -12.36 -29.52 21.68
N HIS A 177 -12.15 -29.34 20.38
CA HIS A 177 -10.91 -29.71 19.72
C HIS A 177 -9.68 -29.00 20.32
N PRO A 178 -8.51 -29.67 20.37
CA PRO A 178 -7.27 -29.05 20.82
C PRO A 178 -6.90 -27.88 19.91
N LEU A 179 -6.24 -26.87 20.48
CA LEU A 179 -5.71 -25.75 19.72
C LEU A 179 -4.39 -26.18 19.04
N PRO A 180 -4.11 -25.66 17.83
CA PRO A 180 -2.87 -25.97 17.12
C PRO A 180 -1.68 -25.35 17.86
N GLU A 181 -0.71 -26.18 18.23
CA GLU A 181 0.60 -25.75 18.72
C GLU A 181 1.43 -25.26 17.52
N LEU A 182 1.99 -24.07 17.66
CA LEU A 182 2.60 -23.33 16.54
C LEU A 182 4.12 -23.51 16.47
N MET A 183 4.75 -24.03 17.53
CA MET A 183 6.20 -24.25 17.64
C MET A 183 6.58 -25.63 18.17
#